data_AF-A0A843SQR2-F1
#
_entry.id   AF-A0A843SQR2-F1
#
_cell.length_a   1.000
_cell.length_b   1.000
_cell.length_c   1.000
_cell.angle_alpha   90.00
_cell.angle_beta   90.00
_cell.angle_gamma   90.00
#
_symmetry.space_group_name_H-M   'P 1'
#
loop_
_entity.id
_entity.type
_entity.pdbx_description
1 polymer ?
#
loop_
_entity_poly.entity_id
_entity_poly.type
_entity_poly.pdbx_seq_one_letter_code
_entity_poly.pdbx_strand_id
1 'polypeptide(L)'
;MSLYQDSSGGNNWRSSVHVNREGRVPIRFNGYRLESPEELVEGRRASPAIEVAYEGGAVAAAVRHFWQNFPKALDGDRAGLTIRLFPEQWDDLHELQGGESKTHTASLAFDGPFPEALSSVLEPAVLSCEPEWYERCQAVPLLTPAQASRAPDYEGLVNAAIEGDDTFNAKRERIDEYGWRNFGDIYADHEAVGHQGERPLVSHYNNQYDAIAGFAIQFMRSGDLRWFSAMEDLALHVTDIDVYHTDEDKSAFNHGLFWHTAHYVDAGRSTHRTYPRAPGVSGGGPSNEHDYSTGLLLHHLLTGDERSRAGVVELVNWVMAMDDGRRTVFRFLSRADTGLASSTVSPTYHGPGRGAGNSIATLLNGFRLTGDRRFLDKAESLVRRCIHPADDLQGNGLLDAERRWSYTVFLQVLGKYLQAKTVLGEIDSHYAYARASLLHYGRWMAVNEYPYLERPDLLEYPNETWAAQDIRKAEIFATVARYTAGGERELMLERSRFFFDRSISTLTAHDTRTLARPIAILLSSGHDIAKLQSADSTIDDGSPAIELRPPAVFVPQKIEAVRNFLLLSAFAALMLVALVSYIVARYLR
;
A
#
# COMPACT_ATOMS: atom_id res chain seq x y z
N MET A 1 34.71 0.58 -25.98
CA MET A 1 34.71 0.40 -24.51
C MET A 1 33.33 -0.08 -24.12
N SER A 2 33.25 -1.05 -23.23
CA SER A 2 31.99 -1.68 -22.79
C SER A 2 32.01 -1.79 -21.28
N LEU A 3 31.02 -1.21 -20.61
CA LEU A 3 30.81 -1.34 -19.17
C LEU A 3 29.57 -2.20 -18.94
N TYR A 4 29.71 -3.29 -18.19
CA TYR A 4 28.62 -4.19 -17.85
C TYR A 4 28.55 -4.44 -16.34
N GLN A 5 27.43 -4.09 -15.72
CA GLN A 5 27.08 -4.45 -14.35
C GLN A 5 26.20 -5.70 -14.35
N ASP A 6 26.69 -6.78 -13.73
CA ASP A 6 26.04 -8.09 -13.68
C ASP A 6 25.27 -8.33 -12.38
N SER A 7 25.70 -7.72 -11.27
CA SER A 7 25.11 -7.89 -9.93
C SER A 7 24.95 -6.58 -9.15
N SER A 8 24.43 -6.64 -7.93
CA SER A 8 24.37 -5.50 -7.01
C SER A 8 25.73 -5.02 -6.48
N GLY A 9 26.80 -5.81 -6.63
CA GLY A 9 28.09 -5.54 -6.00
C GLY A 9 28.15 -5.81 -4.48
N GLY A 10 27.05 -6.25 -3.84
CA GLY A 10 26.93 -6.43 -2.40
C GLY A 10 27.49 -7.76 -1.87
N ASN A 11 27.44 -7.97 -0.56
CA ASN A 11 27.85 -9.23 0.07
C ASN A 11 26.92 -10.39 -0.29
N ASN A 12 25.63 -10.10 -0.46
CA ASN A 12 24.57 -11.07 -0.73
C ASN A 12 24.17 -11.12 -2.21
N TRP A 13 25.04 -10.72 -3.14
CA TRP A 13 24.78 -10.67 -4.59
C TRP A 13 24.29 -11.99 -5.24
N ARG A 14 24.40 -13.14 -4.53
CA ARG A 14 23.84 -14.45 -4.93
C ARG A 14 22.54 -14.79 -4.19
N SER A 15 21.83 -13.79 -3.69
CA SER A 15 20.59 -13.94 -2.94
C SER A 15 19.53 -14.69 -3.75
N SER A 16 18.64 -15.40 -3.05
CA SER A 16 17.44 -16.00 -3.65
C SER A 16 16.44 -14.96 -4.15
N VAL A 17 16.61 -13.67 -3.84
CA VAL A 17 15.86 -12.57 -4.47
C VAL A 17 15.95 -12.63 -6.00
N HIS A 18 17.07 -13.12 -6.54
CA HIS A 18 17.37 -13.10 -7.97
C HIS A 18 17.04 -14.40 -8.68
N VAL A 19 16.20 -15.27 -8.11
CA VAL A 19 15.82 -16.54 -8.76
C VAL A 19 15.01 -16.29 -10.03
N ASN A 20 15.34 -17.04 -11.07
CA ASN A 20 14.63 -17.06 -12.35
C ASN A 20 13.46 -18.07 -12.36
N ARG A 21 12.75 -18.21 -13.48
CA ARG A 21 11.71 -19.24 -13.72
C ARG A 21 12.13 -20.69 -13.43
N GLU A 22 13.43 -20.99 -13.51
CA GLU A 22 14.03 -22.30 -13.26
C GLU A 22 14.47 -22.49 -11.79
N GLY A 23 14.31 -21.46 -10.95
CA GLY A 23 14.72 -21.49 -9.54
C GLY A 23 16.23 -21.34 -9.33
N ARG A 24 16.94 -20.73 -10.28
CA ARG A 24 18.40 -20.50 -10.24
C ARG A 24 18.69 -19.02 -10.22
N VAL A 25 19.82 -18.62 -9.62
CA VAL A 25 20.33 -17.25 -9.66
C VAL A 25 21.28 -17.13 -10.85
N PRO A 26 20.92 -16.40 -11.93
CA PRO A 26 21.69 -16.36 -13.18
C PRO A 26 22.87 -15.38 -13.16
N ILE A 27 23.14 -14.72 -12.02
CA ILE A 27 24.23 -13.76 -11.87
C ILE A 27 25.58 -14.49 -11.85
N ARG A 28 26.53 -14.04 -12.68
CA ARG A 28 27.82 -14.69 -12.93
C ARG A 28 28.95 -14.15 -12.06
N PHE A 29 29.04 -12.84 -11.86
CA PHE A 29 30.12 -12.21 -11.10
C PHE A 29 29.65 -11.05 -10.21
N ASN A 30 30.44 -10.74 -9.19
CA ASN A 30 30.07 -9.74 -8.19
C ASN A 30 30.52 -8.33 -8.57
N GLY A 31 29.68 -7.63 -9.33
CA GLY A 31 29.77 -6.21 -9.60
C GLY A 31 29.76 -5.88 -11.10
N TYR A 32 30.72 -5.10 -11.55
CA TYR A 32 30.86 -4.69 -12.96
C TYR A 32 32.22 -5.04 -13.55
N ARG A 33 32.23 -5.09 -14.89
CA ARG A 33 33.42 -5.16 -15.74
C ARG A 33 33.42 -4.02 -16.74
N LEU A 34 34.54 -3.32 -16.84
CA LEU A 34 34.82 -2.33 -17.87
C LEU A 34 35.88 -2.91 -18.81
N GLU A 35 35.47 -3.19 -20.05
CA GLU A 35 36.31 -3.76 -21.09
C GLU A 35 36.70 -2.69 -22.11
N SER A 36 38.00 -2.57 -22.33
CA SER A 36 38.62 -1.81 -23.41
C SER A 36 39.59 -2.72 -24.18
N PRO A 37 40.08 -2.33 -25.37
CA PRO A 37 41.05 -3.14 -26.11
C PRO A 37 42.35 -3.43 -25.34
N GLU A 38 42.69 -2.60 -24.37
CA GLU A 38 43.97 -2.64 -23.65
C GLU A 38 43.81 -3.10 -22.19
N GLU A 39 42.61 -3.01 -21.62
CA GLU A 39 42.38 -3.20 -20.18
C GLU A 39 41.00 -3.80 -19.88
N LEU A 40 40.97 -4.68 -18.87
CA LEU A 40 39.77 -5.11 -18.17
C LEU A 40 39.85 -4.60 -16.72
N VAL A 41 38.91 -3.74 -16.32
CA VAL A 41 38.77 -3.28 -14.94
C VAL A 41 37.54 -3.93 -14.31
N GLU A 42 37.70 -4.45 -13.10
CA GLU A 42 36.59 -5.00 -12.31
C GLU A 42 36.30 -4.09 -11.10
N GLY A 43 35.03 -3.95 -10.74
CA GLY A 43 34.61 -3.19 -9.56
C GLY A 43 33.27 -3.68 -9.03
N ARG A 44 32.78 -3.05 -7.95
CA ARG A 44 31.55 -3.49 -7.25
C ARG A 44 30.28 -2.81 -7.77
N ARG A 45 30.21 -1.48 -7.71
CA ARG A 45 28.99 -0.72 -8.00
C ARG A 45 29.33 0.45 -8.92
N ALA A 46 28.89 0.39 -10.17
CA ALA A 46 29.09 1.46 -11.13
C ALA A 46 27.92 2.46 -11.12
N SER A 47 28.24 3.76 -11.09
CA SER A 47 27.32 4.86 -11.40
C SER A 47 27.90 5.67 -12.57
N PRO A 48 27.89 5.10 -13.79
CA PRO A 48 28.70 5.62 -14.88
C PRO A 48 28.08 6.81 -15.60
N ALA A 49 28.96 7.69 -16.08
CA ALA A 49 28.72 8.59 -17.18
C ALA A 49 29.71 8.22 -18.30
N ILE A 50 29.22 8.05 -19.54
CA ILE A 50 30.06 7.74 -20.70
C ILE A 50 29.96 8.87 -21.72
N GLU A 51 31.10 9.27 -22.28
CA GLU A 51 31.22 10.27 -23.34
C GLU A 51 31.84 9.63 -24.58
N VAL A 52 31.28 9.94 -25.74
CA VAL A 52 31.80 9.55 -27.04
C VAL A 52 31.95 10.80 -27.91
N ALA A 53 33.19 11.13 -28.26
CA ALA A 53 33.52 12.21 -29.18
C ALA A 53 33.60 11.74 -30.63
N TYR A 54 33.13 12.55 -31.57
CA TYR A 54 33.17 12.29 -33.01
C TYR A 54 33.57 13.55 -33.80
N GLU A 55 33.74 13.42 -35.12
CA GLU A 55 34.06 14.55 -35.98
C GLU A 55 32.86 15.51 -36.07
N GLY A 56 32.89 16.58 -35.28
CA GLY A 56 31.84 17.62 -35.26
C GLY A 56 31.09 17.78 -33.94
N GLY A 57 31.37 16.95 -32.91
CA GLY A 57 30.70 17.08 -31.62
C GLY A 57 31.01 15.94 -30.66
N ALA A 58 30.25 15.89 -29.56
CA ALA A 58 30.31 14.78 -28.61
C ALA A 58 28.92 14.53 -28.00
N VAL A 59 28.70 13.27 -27.63
CA VAL A 59 27.49 12.83 -26.92
C VAL A 59 27.90 12.14 -25.64
N ALA A 60 27.19 12.42 -24.56
CA ALA A 60 27.37 11.72 -23.30
C ALA A 60 26.06 11.20 -22.75
N ALA A 61 26.13 10.11 -21.98
CA ALA A 61 24.97 9.50 -21.37
C ALA A 61 25.23 9.07 -19.93
N ALA A 62 24.18 9.12 -19.13
CA ALA A 62 24.11 8.52 -17.80
C ALA A 62 22.75 7.84 -17.61
N VAL A 63 22.73 6.82 -16.76
CA VAL A 63 21.51 6.07 -16.41
C VAL A 63 21.33 6.16 -14.92
N ARG A 64 20.17 6.68 -14.48
CA ARG A 64 19.83 6.75 -13.07
C ARG A 64 19.70 5.34 -12.50
N HIS A 65 20.21 5.14 -11.28
CA HIS A 65 20.15 3.88 -10.56
C HIS A 65 20.75 2.69 -11.36
N PHE A 66 21.90 2.91 -12.02
CA PHE A 66 22.51 1.96 -12.95
C PHE A 66 22.79 0.60 -12.30
N TRP A 67 23.59 0.58 -11.23
CA TRP A 67 23.92 -0.68 -10.54
C TRP A 67 22.74 -1.19 -9.71
N GLN A 68 21.92 -0.31 -9.14
CA GLN A 68 20.76 -0.71 -8.35
C GLN A 68 19.75 -1.49 -9.19
N ASN A 69 19.58 -1.14 -10.47
CA ASN A 69 18.67 -1.81 -11.40
C ASN A 69 19.41 -2.77 -12.36
N PHE A 70 20.50 -3.40 -11.90
CA PHE A 70 21.23 -4.40 -12.69
C PHE A 70 20.29 -5.52 -13.23
N PRO A 71 20.68 -6.25 -14.28
CA PRO A 71 21.87 -6.04 -15.11
C PRO A 71 21.73 -4.81 -16.02
N LYS A 72 22.83 -4.11 -16.28
CA LYS A 72 22.88 -2.98 -17.25
C LYS A 72 24.23 -2.87 -17.93
N ALA A 73 24.23 -2.35 -19.16
CA ALA A 73 25.47 -2.01 -19.85
C ALA A 73 25.44 -0.63 -20.52
N LEU A 74 26.62 -0.03 -20.64
CA LEU A 74 26.91 1.14 -21.45
C LEU A 74 28.08 0.81 -22.38
N ASP A 75 27.88 0.96 -23.68
CA ASP A 75 28.94 0.78 -24.68
C ASP A 75 29.21 2.09 -25.41
N GLY A 76 30.48 2.34 -25.73
CA GLY A 76 30.91 3.48 -26.53
C GLY A 76 32.05 3.10 -27.46
N ASP A 77 31.91 3.43 -28.74
CA ASP A 77 32.93 3.24 -29.77
C ASP A 77 32.91 4.39 -30.81
N ARG A 78 33.60 4.20 -31.94
CA ARG A 78 33.66 5.21 -33.02
C ARG A 78 32.34 5.38 -33.78
N ALA A 79 31.43 4.40 -33.71
CA ALA A 79 30.13 4.44 -34.36
C ALA A 79 29.07 5.10 -33.47
N GLY A 80 29.25 5.06 -32.14
CA GLY A 80 28.44 5.84 -31.22
C GLY A 80 28.36 5.28 -29.80
N LEU A 81 27.28 5.65 -29.11
CA LEU A 81 26.97 5.28 -27.73
C LEU A 81 25.73 4.38 -27.71
N THR A 82 25.79 3.29 -26.95
CA THR A 82 24.66 2.37 -26.74
C THR A 82 24.33 2.25 -25.25
N ILE A 83 23.07 2.49 -24.89
CA ILE A 83 22.54 2.24 -23.55
C ILE A 83 21.75 0.94 -23.56
N ARG A 84 22.21 -0.06 -22.81
CA ARG A 84 21.54 -1.36 -22.71
C ARG A 84 20.85 -1.50 -21.37
N LEU A 85 19.55 -1.22 -21.37
CA LEU A 85 18.69 -1.38 -20.20
C LEU A 85 18.52 -2.84 -19.78
N PHE A 86 18.52 -3.74 -20.78
CA PHE A 86 18.48 -5.19 -20.68
C PHE A 86 19.59 -5.77 -21.57
N PRO A 87 20.82 -5.91 -21.03
CA PRO A 87 22.02 -6.23 -21.80
C PRO A 87 22.06 -7.69 -22.29
N GLU A 88 22.59 -7.91 -23.50
CA GLU A 88 22.77 -9.26 -24.07
C GLU A 88 23.82 -10.10 -23.33
N GLN A 89 24.67 -9.43 -22.54
CA GLN A 89 25.63 -10.07 -21.66
C GLN A 89 24.95 -10.86 -20.53
N TRP A 90 23.69 -10.58 -20.20
CA TRP A 90 22.94 -11.34 -19.20
C TRP A 90 22.78 -12.80 -19.63
N ASP A 91 23.15 -13.73 -18.75
CA ASP A 91 23.22 -15.17 -19.06
C ASP A 91 21.87 -15.90 -18.87
N ASP A 92 20.77 -15.20 -19.14
CA ASP A 92 19.40 -15.72 -19.09
C ASP A 92 18.43 -14.78 -19.84
N LEU A 93 17.12 -15.06 -19.75
CA LEU A 93 16.05 -14.16 -20.16
C LEU A 93 15.86 -13.04 -19.13
N HIS A 94 15.41 -11.89 -19.63
CA HIS A 94 14.78 -10.85 -18.81
C HIS A 94 13.29 -11.16 -18.75
N GLU A 95 12.89 -11.95 -17.75
CA GLU A 95 11.52 -12.46 -17.64
C GLU A 95 10.61 -11.46 -16.91
N LEU A 96 9.45 -11.15 -17.49
CA LEU A 96 8.37 -10.38 -16.85
C LEU A 96 7.28 -11.35 -16.37
N GLN A 97 6.79 -11.16 -15.15
CA GLN A 97 5.54 -11.77 -14.71
C GLN A 97 4.36 -11.05 -15.37
N GLY A 98 3.19 -11.68 -15.36
CA GLY A 98 1.96 -11.07 -15.88
C GLY A 98 1.75 -9.68 -15.28
N GLY A 99 1.49 -8.70 -16.16
CA GLY A 99 1.21 -7.30 -15.80
C GLY A 99 2.36 -6.56 -15.10
N GLU A 100 3.58 -7.10 -15.04
CA GLU A 100 4.75 -6.30 -14.65
C GLU A 100 5.10 -5.30 -15.76
N SER A 101 5.54 -4.13 -15.35
CA SER A 101 6.18 -3.15 -16.22
C SER A 101 7.47 -2.68 -15.56
N LYS A 102 8.34 -1.98 -16.31
CA LYS A 102 9.51 -1.34 -15.72
C LYS A 102 9.88 -0.07 -16.45
N THR A 103 10.10 0.99 -15.68
CA THR A 103 10.61 2.26 -16.17
C THR A 103 12.10 2.40 -15.87
N HIS A 104 12.88 2.83 -16.87
CA HIS A 104 14.27 3.23 -16.70
C HIS A 104 14.47 4.67 -17.14
N THR A 105 15.25 5.43 -16.39
CA THR A 105 15.57 6.82 -16.70
C THR A 105 17.01 6.93 -17.17
N ALA A 106 17.20 7.41 -18.40
CA ALA A 106 18.49 7.73 -18.97
C ALA A 106 18.46 9.16 -19.50
N SER A 107 19.63 9.79 -19.55
CA SER A 107 19.78 11.15 -20.06
C SER A 107 20.92 11.20 -21.06
N LEU A 108 20.73 12.04 -22.07
CA LEU A 108 21.69 12.30 -23.14
C LEU A 108 22.05 13.79 -23.11
N ALA A 109 23.33 14.09 -23.17
CA ALA A 109 23.84 15.44 -23.30
C ALA A 109 24.62 15.56 -24.62
N PHE A 110 24.46 16.69 -25.30
CA PHE A 110 25.09 16.99 -26.59
C PHE A 110 25.87 18.31 -26.48
N ASP A 111 27.06 18.35 -27.09
CA ASP A 111 27.84 19.58 -27.36
C ASP A 111 28.00 20.55 -26.16
N GLY A 112 28.53 20.07 -25.04
CA GLY A 112 28.78 20.91 -23.85
C GLY A 112 29.56 20.20 -22.74
N PRO A 113 29.86 20.87 -21.61
CA PRO A 113 30.55 20.22 -20.51
C PRO A 113 29.65 19.12 -19.90
N PHE A 114 29.93 17.88 -20.27
CA PHE A 114 29.15 16.71 -19.85
C PHE A 114 29.15 16.42 -18.34
N PRO A 115 30.22 16.67 -17.57
CA PRO A 115 30.21 16.36 -16.14
C PRO A 115 29.09 17.05 -15.37
N GLU A 116 28.84 18.33 -15.64
CA GLU A 116 27.79 19.12 -14.99
C GLU A 116 26.39 18.72 -15.46
N ALA A 117 26.25 18.39 -16.75
CA ALA A 117 24.97 17.97 -17.33
C ALA A 117 24.53 16.58 -16.85
N LEU A 118 25.48 15.67 -16.59
CA LEU A 118 25.19 14.30 -16.19
C LEU A 118 25.16 14.11 -14.67
N SER A 119 25.78 14.99 -13.88
CA SER A 119 25.72 14.91 -12.42
C SER A 119 24.28 15.02 -11.91
N SER A 120 23.44 15.87 -12.52
CA SER A 120 22.02 16.01 -12.15
C SER A 120 21.17 14.76 -12.44
N VAL A 121 21.68 13.82 -13.22
CA VAL A 121 21.00 12.54 -13.54
C VAL A 121 21.30 11.49 -12.48
N LEU A 122 22.55 11.49 -12.01
CA LEU A 122 23.03 10.56 -10.99
C LEU A 122 22.61 11.00 -9.59
N GLU A 123 22.61 12.33 -9.36
CA GLU A 123 22.24 12.97 -8.10
C GLU A 123 21.28 14.14 -8.39
N PRO A 124 19.98 13.85 -8.63
CA PRO A 124 19.01 14.89 -8.94
C PRO A 124 18.83 15.85 -7.76
N ALA A 125 18.81 17.14 -8.06
CA ALA A 125 18.51 18.16 -7.06
C ALA A 125 17.03 18.06 -6.65
N VAL A 126 16.79 17.97 -5.34
CA VAL A 126 15.44 17.96 -4.77
C VAL A 126 15.16 19.32 -4.15
N LEU A 127 14.11 19.99 -4.62
CA LEU A 127 13.60 21.21 -4.00
C LEU A 127 12.49 20.84 -3.02
N SER A 128 12.55 21.41 -1.82
CA SER A 128 11.56 21.19 -0.77
C SER A 128 11.13 22.50 -0.14
N CYS A 129 9.93 22.51 0.43
CA CYS A 129 9.51 23.57 1.34
C CYS A 129 9.98 23.25 2.77
N GLU A 130 10.13 24.29 3.59
CA GLU A 130 10.33 24.12 5.03
C GLU A 130 9.14 23.38 5.67
N PRO A 131 9.36 22.52 6.69
CA PRO A 131 8.28 21.77 7.36
C PRO A 131 7.09 22.62 7.82
N GLU A 132 7.33 23.85 8.31
CA GLU A 132 6.28 24.76 8.75
C GLU A 132 5.38 25.24 7.59
N TRP A 133 5.89 25.25 6.36
CA TRP A 133 5.08 25.56 5.19
C TRP A 133 4.06 24.45 4.91
N TYR A 134 4.49 23.18 4.98
CA TYR A 134 3.59 22.04 4.83
C TYR A 134 2.52 22.00 5.92
N GLU A 135 2.88 22.31 7.17
CA GLU A 135 1.88 22.46 8.24
C GLU A 135 0.87 23.57 7.89
N ARG A 136 1.31 24.77 7.53
CA ARG A 136 0.40 25.90 7.28
C ARG A 136 -0.54 25.68 6.11
N CYS A 137 -0.12 24.99 5.06
CA CYS A 137 -0.96 24.79 3.87
C CYS A 137 -2.05 23.73 4.09
N GLN A 138 -1.94 22.89 5.13
CA GLN A 138 -2.88 21.80 5.43
C GLN A 138 -3.09 20.83 4.25
N ALA A 139 -2.11 20.71 3.33
CA ALA A 139 -2.16 19.75 2.23
C ALA A 139 -2.16 18.30 2.74
N VAL A 140 -1.53 18.05 3.88
CA VAL A 140 -1.81 16.89 4.72
C VAL A 140 -2.48 17.43 5.99
N PRO A 141 -3.77 17.14 6.21
CA PRO A 141 -4.46 17.61 7.41
C PRO A 141 -3.72 17.17 8.67
N LEU A 142 -3.65 18.06 9.67
CA LEU A 142 -3.09 17.76 11.00
C LEU A 142 -1.59 17.44 11.04
N LEU A 143 -0.87 17.61 9.93
CA LEU A 143 0.58 17.46 9.88
C LEU A 143 1.26 18.43 10.86
N THR A 144 2.26 17.95 11.59
CA THR A 144 3.09 18.76 12.50
C THR A 144 4.56 18.57 12.22
N PRO A 145 5.39 19.64 12.21
CA PRO A 145 6.84 19.52 12.05
C PRO A 145 7.43 18.58 13.12
N ALA A 146 8.42 17.78 12.75
CA ALA A 146 9.05 16.80 13.65
C ALA A 146 9.65 17.50 14.89
N GLN A 147 10.22 18.69 14.72
CA GLN A 147 10.76 19.50 15.82
C GLN A 147 9.70 19.99 16.83
N ALA A 148 8.42 20.02 16.43
CA ALA A 148 7.32 20.36 17.33
C ALA A 148 6.79 19.14 18.10
N SER A 149 7.26 17.93 17.78
CA SER A 149 6.87 16.70 18.45
C SER A 149 7.30 16.71 19.92
N ARG A 150 6.41 16.22 20.78
CA ARG A 150 6.65 16.07 22.23
C ARG A 150 6.75 14.61 22.65
N ALA A 151 6.87 13.70 21.69
CA ALA A 151 6.93 12.26 21.91
C ALA A 151 8.26 11.69 21.39
N PRO A 152 9.39 11.92 22.11
CA PRO A 152 10.72 11.53 21.64
C PRO A 152 10.85 10.01 21.39
N ASP A 153 10.18 9.18 22.20
CA ASP A 153 10.20 7.72 22.01
C ASP A 153 9.50 7.30 20.71
N TYR A 154 8.41 7.98 20.33
CA TYR A 154 7.75 7.77 19.04
C TYR A 154 8.66 8.18 17.88
N GLU A 155 9.27 9.37 17.95
CA GLU A 155 10.20 9.83 16.91
C GLU A 155 11.41 8.89 16.80
N GLY A 156 11.93 8.38 17.93
CA GLY A 156 13.02 7.40 17.94
C GLY A 156 12.65 6.08 17.25
N LEU A 157 11.44 5.56 17.50
CA LEU A 157 10.94 4.36 16.80
C LEU A 157 10.78 4.62 15.30
N VAL A 158 10.15 5.73 14.92
CA VAL A 158 9.98 6.10 13.50
C VAL A 158 11.32 6.26 12.79
N ASN A 159 12.27 7.00 13.40
CA ASN A 159 13.58 7.26 12.81
C ASN A 159 14.45 6.01 12.69
N ALA A 160 14.15 4.92 13.41
CA ALA A 160 14.84 3.63 13.23
C ALA A 160 14.72 3.08 11.80
N ALA A 161 13.75 3.57 11.00
CA ALA A 161 13.67 3.26 9.58
C ALA A 161 14.89 3.76 8.77
N ILE A 162 15.54 4.85 9.21
CA ILE A 162 16.65 5.53 8.51
C ILE A 162 17.89 5.80 9.37
N GLU A 163 17.82 5.53 10.69
CA GLU A 163 18.90 5.68 11.65
C GLU A 163 19.20 4.37 12.40
N GLY A 164 20.47 4.16 12.74
CA GLY A 164 20.96 2.94 13.38
C GLY A 164 21.38 1.83 12.41
N ASP A 165 21.52 0.61 12.93
CA ASP A 165 22.09 -0.53 12.19
C ASP A 165 21.04 -1.38 11.46
N ASP A 166 19.76 -1.12 11.70
CA ASP A 166 18.63 -1.92 11.20
C ASP A 166 17.64 -1.11 10.35
N THR A 167 18.16 -0.15 9.60
CA THR A 167 17.38 0.71 8.69
C THR A 167 16.82 -0.07 7.49
N PHE A 168 15.84 0.49 6.77
CA PHE A 168 15.34 -0.12 5.53
C PHE A 168 16.43 -0.32 4.48
N ASN A 169 17.38 0.61 4.38
CA ASN A 169 18.54 0.46 3.51
C ASN A 169 19.46 -0.69 3.96
N ALA A 170 19.72 -0.83 5.26
CA ALA A 170 20.50 -1.94 5.79
C ALA A 170 19.78 -3.29 5.55
N LYS A 171 18.45 -3.34 5.71
CA LYS A 171 17.63 -4.52 5.41
C LYS A 171 17.69 -4.89 3.93
N ARG A 172 17.63 -3.92 3.01
CA ARG A 172 17.80 -4.12 1.56
C ARG A 172 19.13 -4.80 1.22
N GLU A 173 20.23 -4.38 1.86
CA GLU A 173 21.55 -5.00 1.68
C GLU A 173 21.63 -6.46 2.20
N ARG A 174 20.85 -6.80 3.24
CA ARG A 174 20.85 -8.16 3.82
C ARG A 174 20.27 -9.20 2.88
N ILE A 175 19.21 -8.87 2.16
CA ILE A 175 18.60 -9.77 1.18
C ILE A 175 19.00 -9.47 -0.25
N ASP A 176 19.79 -8.42 -0.48
CA ASP A 176 20.18 -7.95 -1.80
C ASP A 176 18.96 -7.60 -2.68
N GLU A 177 18.01 -6.83 -2.12
CA GLU A 177 16.79 -6.36 -2.79
C GLU A 177 17.12 -5.21 -3.77
N TYR A 178 17.92 -5.60 -4.76
CA TYR A 178 18.38 -4.83 -5.90
C TYR A 178 18.00 -5.58 -7.18
N GLY A 179 18.37 -5.03 -8.33
CA GLY A 179 18.04 -5.54 -9.65
C GLY A 179 16.80 -4.85 -10.22
N TRP A 180 16.65 -4.91 -11.54
CA TRP A 180 15.60 -4.18 -12.26
C TRP A 180 14.18 -4.48 -11.75
N ARG A 181 13.92 -5.70 -11.26
CA ARG A 181 12.63 -6.10 -10.70
C ARG A 181 12.44 -5.63 -9.27
N ASN A 182 13.45 -5.81 -8.42
CA ASN A 182 13.26 -5.74 -6.96
C ASN A 182 13.62 -4.39 -6.35
N PHE A 183 14.52 -3.64 -6.99
CA PHE A 183 14.99 -2.37 -6.42
C PHE A 183 13.83 -1.40 -6.20
N GLY A 184 13.74 -0.91 -4.97
CA GLY A 184 12.80 0.10 -4.50
C GLY A 184 11.83 -0.42 -3.44
N ASP A 185 11.57 -1.72 -3.39
CA ASP A 185 10.73 -2.31 -2.33
C ASP A 185 11.43 -2.30 -0.96
N ILE A 186 10.68 -2.77 0.04
CA ILE A 186 11.11 -2.99 1.41
C ILE A 186 11.13 -4.49 1.69
N TYR A 187 12.20 -4.96 2.34
CA TYR A 187 12.26 -6.32 2.86
C TYR A 187 11.25 -6.52 4.00
N ALA A 188 10.32 -7.47 3.82
CA ALA A 188 9.35 -7.91 4.82
C ALA A 188 9.97 -8.87 5.86
N ASP A 189 11.01 -8.41 6.55
CA ASP A 189 11.83 -9.15 7.53
C ASP A 189 11.05 -9.79 8.70
N HIS A 190 9.90 -9.24 9.06
CA HIS A 190 8.99 -9.81 10.06
C HIS A 190 8.46 -11.20 9.67
N GLU A 191 8.45 -11.54 8.37
CA GLU A 191 8.13 -12.89 7.89
C GLU A 191 9.29 -13.88 8.09
N ALA A 192 10.48 -13.38 8.41
CA ALA A 192 11.69 -14.19 8.57
C ALA A 192 12.12 -14.41 10.03
N VAL A 193 11.39 -13.87 11.02
CA VAL A 193 11.77 -13.94 12.45
C VAL A 193 11.97 -15.38 12.95
N GLY A 194 11.17 -16.32 12.47
CA GLY A 194 11.27 -17.74 12.84
C GLY A 194 12.25 -18.56 11.99
N HIS A 195 12.85 -17.97 10.95
CA HIS A 195 13.66 -18.70 9.99
C HIS A 195 15.03 -19.11 10.57
N GLN A 196 15.42 -20.36 10.35
CA GLN A 196 16.68 -20.94 10.86
C GLN A 196 17.64 -21.34 9.73
N GLY A 197 17.32 -21.02 8.47
CA GLY A 197 18.16 -21.36 7.33
C GLY A 197 19.42 -20.50 7.24
N GLU A 198 20.46 -21.03 6.59
CA GLU A 198 21.74 -20.33 6.41
C GLU A 198 21.64 -19.06 5.56
N ARG A 199 20.65 -19.01 4.65
CA ARG A 199 20.35 -17.84 3.81
C ARG A 199 19.12 -17.13 4.35
N PRO A 200 19.07 -15.79 4.30
CA PRO A 200 17.86 -15.04 4.64
C PRO A 200 16.65 -15.56 3.86
N LEU A 201 15.49 -15.64 4.52
CA LEU A 201 14.21 -15.89 3.86
C LEU A 201 13.82 -14.62 3.10
N VAL A 202 13.54 -14.73 1.81
CA VAL A 202 13.18 -13.57 1.00
C VAL A 202 11.67 -13.33 1.06
N SER A 203 11.27 -12.12 1.40
CA SER A 203 9.88 -11.70 1.47
C SER A 203 9.77 -10.22 1.11
N HIS A 204 8.91 -9.89 0.16
CA HIS A 204 8.72 -8.53 -0.35
C HIS A 204 7.53 -7.86 0.33
N TYR A 205 7.62 -6.57 0.68
CA TYR A 205 6.61 -5.89 1.50
C TYR A 205 5.46 -5.27 0.71
N ASN A 206 5.66 -5.01 -0.59
CA ASN A 206 4.63 -4.52 -1.52
C ASN A 206 3.79 -3.36 -0.93
N ASN A 207 4.47 -2.36 -0.36
CA ASN A 207 3.86 -1.16 0.22
C ASN A 207 2.73 -1.42 1.25
N GLN A 208 2.77 -2.53 2.01
CA GLN A 208 1.79 -2.77 3.06
C GLN A 208 1.75 -1.60 4.07
N TYR A 209 0.53 -1.23 4.49
CA TYR A 209 0.24 -0.07 5.34
C TYR A 209 0.67 1.29 4.76
N ASP A 210 0.84 1.38 3.44
CA ASP A 210 1.15 2.61 2.70
C ASP A 210 2.43 3.28 3.20
N ALA A 211 3.53 2.52 3.23
CA ALA A 211 4.85 3.01 3.63
C ALA A 211 5.30 4.22 2.80
N ILE A 212 4.91 4.31 1.52
CA ILE A 212 5.12 5.52 0.71
C ILE A 212 4.51 6.75 1.37
N ALA A 213 3.25 6.68 1.84
CA ALA A 213 2.62 7.79 2.55
C ALA A 213 3.37 8.14 3.83
N GLY A 214 3.83 7.12 4.56
CA GLY A 214 4.66 7.27 5.73
C GLY A 214 5.95 8.06 5.46
N PHE A 215 6.70 7.68 4.42
CA PHE A 215 7.91 8.39 4.00
C PHE A 215 7.62 9.81 3.55
N ALA A 216 6.56 10.03 2.78
CA ALA A 216 6.14 11.37 2.36
C ALA A 216 5.83 12.26 3.56
N ILE A 217 5.11 11.73 4.55
CA ILE A 217 4.79 12.42 5.80
C ILE A 217 6.07 12.78 6.53
N GLN A 218 6.99 11.83 6.77
CA GLN A 218 8.22 12.12 7.51
C GLN A 218 9.13 13.11 6.77
N PHE A 219 9.20 13.05 5.44
CA PHE A 219 9.87 14.06 4.63
C PHE A 219 9.26 15.45 4.84
N MET A 220 7.94 15.60 4.75
CA MET A 220 7.29 16.90 4.99
C MET A 220 7.43 17.39 6.44
N ARG A 221 7.55 16.49 7.42
CA ARG A 221 7.74 16.85 8.83
C ARG A 221 9.16 17.28 9.16
N SER A 222 10.17 16.76 8.46
CA SER A 222 11.59 16.92 8.84
C SER A 222 12.46 17.64 7.82
N GLY A 223 12.08 17.62 6.54
CA GLY A 223 12.93 18.05 5.42
C GLY A 223 14.07 17.09 5.08
N ASP A 224 14.20 15.95 5.78
CA ASP A 224 15.30 15.01 5.57
C ASP A 224 15.12 14.23 4.25
N LEU A 225 16.07 14.43 3.33
CA LEU A 225 16.06 13.83 2.00
C LEU A 225 16.14 12.31 1.99
N ARG A 226 16.59 11.66 3.07
CA ARG A 226 16.59 10.20 3.19
C ARG A 226 15.16 9.64 3.09
N TRP A 227 14.19 10.34 3.67
CA TRP A 227 12.77 9.99 3.53
C TRP A 227 12.26 10.20 2.11
N PHE A 228 12.70 11.28 1.45
CA PHE A 228 12.34 11.54 0.05
C PHE A 228 12.85 10.42 -0.87
N SER A 229 14.11 10.01 -0.73
CA SER A 229 14.68 8.91 -1.51
C SER A 229 13.94 7.59 -1.28
N ALA A 230 13.60 7.26 -0.02
CA ALA A 230 12.82 6.06 0.29
C ALA A 230 11.40 6.11 -0.29
N MET A 231 10.74 7.28 -0.24
CA MET A 231 9.44 7.52 -0.87
C MET A 231 9.49 7.32 -2.38
N GLU A 232 10.45 7.97 -3.05
CA GLU A 232 10.57 7.93 -4.51
C GLU A 232 10.90 6.50 -4.99
N ASP A 233 11.90 5.87 -4.39
CA ASP A 233 12.29 4.49 -4.74
C ASP A 233 11.10 3.52 -4.65
N LEU A 234 10.35 3.56 -3.54
CA LEU A 234 9.20 2.69 -3.34
C LEU A 234 8.02 3.04 -4.24
N ALA A 235 7.73 4.33 -4.46
CA ALA A 235 6.65 4.77 -5.34
C ALA A 235 6.87 4.28 -6.78
N LEU A 236 8.10 4.40 -7.28
CA LEU A 236 8.46 3.92 -8.62
C LEU A 236 8.37 2.39 -8.73
N HIS A 237 8.82 1.68 -7.70
CA HIS A 237 8.70 0.23 -7.64
C HIS A 237 7.23 -0.21 -7.67
N VAL A 238 6.39 0.34 -6.79
CA VAL A 238 4.98 -0.02 -6.70
C VAL A 238 4.25 0.24 -8.01
N THR A 239 4.48 1.39 -8.64
CA THR A 239 3.82 1.71 -9.91
C THR A 239 4.24 0.78 -11.04
N ASP A 240 5.49 0.33 -11.07
CA ASP A 240 6.00 -0.50 -12.16
C ASP A 240 5.66 -1.99 -11.95
N ILE A 241 5.89 -2.48 -10.73
CA ILE A 241 5.98 -3.91 -10.40
C ILE A 241 4.75 -4.41 -9.64
N ASP A 242 4.34 -3.74 -8.57
CA ASP A 242 3.32 -4.26 -7.65
C ASP A 242 1.88 -4.04 -8.12
N VAL A 243 1.62 -3.01 -8.92
CA VAL A 243 0.32 -2.80 -9.58
C VAL A 243 0.19 -3.73 -10.79
N TYR A 244 -0.97 -4.37 -10.93
CA TYR A 244 -1.22 -5.36 -11.99
C TYR A 244 -1.71 -4.73 -13.30
N HIS A 245 -0.78 -4.38 -14.19
CA HIS A 245 -1.06 -3.72 -15.47
C HIS A 245 -1.63 -4.67 -16.54
N THR A 246 -2.88 -5.09 -16.40
CA THR A 246 -3.56 -5.93 -17.39
C THR A 246 -5.06 -5.68 -17.48
N ASP A 247 -5.61 -5.88 -18.68
CA ASP A 247 -7.05 -5.94 -18.97
C ASP A 247 -7.55 -7.37 -19.20
N GLU A 248 -6.66 -8.37 -19.18
CA GLU A 248 -6.95 -9.74 -19.65
C GLU A 248 -7.48 -10.69 -18.56
N ASP A 249 -7.59 -10.24 -17.31
CA ASP A 249 -8.13 -11.02 -16.19
C ASP A 249 -9.53 -10.51 -15.74
N LYS A 250 -10.01 -10.99 -14.60
CA LYS A 250 -11.27 -10.57 -13.98
C LYS A 250 -11.14 -9.13 -13.48
N SER A 251 -12.26 -8.41 -13.44
CA SER A 251 -12.31 -7.03 -12.92
C SER A 251 -11.85 -6.88 -11.47
N ALA A 252 -11.86 -7.97 -10.69
CA ALA A 252 -11.35 -8.00 -9.33
C ALA A 252 -9.81 -8.12 -9.24
N PHE A 253 -9.13 -8.42 -10.34
CA PHE A 253 -7.68 -8.57 -10.42
C PHE A 253 -7.04 -7.46 -11.25
N ASN A 254 -7.56 -7.21 -12.46
CA ASN A 254 -7.06 -6.17 -13.36
C ASN A 254 -6.85 -4.86 -12.60
N HIS A 255 -5.66 -4.26 -12.73
CA HIS A 255 -5.32 -2.95 -12.18
C HIS A 255 -5.23 -2.86 -10.65
N GLY A 256 -5.28 -4.00 -9.96
CA GLY A 256 -5.17 -4.05 -8.50
C GLY A 256 -3.72 -4.11 -8.00
N LEU A 257 -3.51 -3.70 -6.76
CA LEU A 257 -2.23 -3.79 -6.06
C LEU A 257 -2.04 -5.18 -5.43
N PHE A 258 -0.94 -5.87 -5.76
CA PHE A 258 -0.60 -7.16 -5.14
C PHE A 258 -0.22 -7.02 -3.67
N TRP A 259 -0.51 -8.07 -2.90
CA TRP A 259 -0.12 -8.19 -1.50
C TRP A 259 1.36 -8.65 -1.39
N HIS A 260 2.03 -8.25 -0.31
CA HIS A 260 3.34 -8.77 0.15
C HIS A 260 3.45 -10.29 0.07
N THR A 261 4.68 -10.82 0.05
CA THR A 261 4.91 -12.27 0.00
C THR A 261 4.15 -13.03 1.09
N ALA A 262 3.62 -14.21 0.75
CA ALA A 262 2.82 -15.03 1.64
C ALA A 262 3.52 -15.33 2.97
N HIS A 263 2.75 -15.32 4.05
CA HIS A 263 3.27 -15.38 5.42
C HIS A 263 4.21 -16.56 5.67
N TYR A 264 5.39 -16.26 6.20
CA TYR A 264 6.43 -17.23 6.56
C TYR A 264 6.90 -18.15 5.42
N VAL A 265 6.74 -17.73 4.17
CA VAL A 265 7.22 -18.48 2.98
C VAL A 265 8.19 -17.61 2.17
N ASP A 266 9.23 -18.23 1.64
CA ASP A 266 10.15 -17.57 0.71
C ASP A 266 9.43 -17.20 -0.60
N ALA A 267 9.64 -15.98 -1.10
CA ALA A 267 9.01 -15.47 -2.32
C ALA A 267 9.30 -16.35 -3.54
N GLY A 268 10.46 -17.01 -3.59
CA GLY A 268 10.85 -17.91 -4.66
C GLY A 268 10.48 -17.38 -6.06
N ARG A 269 9.78 -18.20 -6.84
CA ARG A 269 9.40 -17.86 -8.22
C ARG A 269 8.16 -16.97 -8.35
N SER A 270 7.45 -16.66 -7.26
CA SER A 270 6.37 -15.67 -7.35
C SER A 270 6.89 -14.25 -7.35
N THR A 271 8.13 -14.01 -6.89
CA THR A 271 8.69 -12.66 -6.82
C THR A 271 7.69 -11.73 -6.10
N HIS A 272 7.26 -10.65 -6.73
CA HIS A 272 6.28 -9.68 -6.22
C HIS A 272 4.80 -10.08 -6.48
N ARG A 273 4.49 -11.37 -6.66
CA ARG A 273 3.12 -11.89 -6.93
C ARG A 273 2.51 -12.65 -5.76
N THR A 274 2.88 -12.27 -4.54
CA THR A 274 2.35 -12.76 -3.26
C THR A 274 2.63 -14.24 -2.97
N TYR A 275 2.10 -15.17 -3.76
CA TYR A 275 2.05 -16.60 -3.42
C TYR A 275 3.00 -17.45 -4.29
N PRO A 276 4.08 -18.00 -3.72
CA PRO A 276 4.97 -18.91 -4.44
C PRO A 276 4.25 -20.23 -4.73
N ARG A 277 4.67 -20.88 -5.82
CA ARG A 277 4.21 -22.25 -6.12
C ARG A 277 4.87 -23.24 -5.15
N ALA A 278 4.26 -23.46 -4.00
CA ALA A 278 4.71 -24.38 -2.96
C ALA A 278 3.55 -25.26 -2.43
N PRO A 279 3.82 -26.47 -1.90
CA PRO A 279 2.81 -27.31 -1.28
C PRO A 279 2.11 -26.59 -0.12
N GLY A 280 0.78 -26.62 -0.08
CA GLY A 280 -0.02 -25.99 0.98
C GLY A 280 -0.24 -24.49 0.80
N VAL A 281 0.34 -23.86 -0.23
CA VAL A 281 0.13 -22.44 -0.54
C VAL A 281 -0.97 -22.31 -1.59
N SER A 282 -2.06 -21.62 -1.25
CA SER A 282 -3.11 -21.26 -2.20
C SER A 282 -2.64 -20.13 -3.12
N GLY A 283 -3.14 -20.09 -4.35
CA GLY A 283 -2.95 -18.91 -5.20
C GLY A 283 -3.68 -17.68 -4.62
N GLY A 284 -3.20 -16.49 -4.94
CA GLY A 284 -3.89 -15.25 -4.62
C GLY A 284 -3.54 -14.15 -5.62
N GLY A 285 -3.71 -12.89 -5.22
CA GLY A 285 -3.51 -11.76 -6.11
C GLY A 285 -3.87 -10.44 -5.43
N PRO A 286 -4.20 -9.40 -6.21
CA PRO A 286 -4.63 -8.14 -5.65
C PRO A 286 -5.79 -8.28 -4.68
N SER A 287 -5.77 -7.48 -3.62
CA SER A 287 -6.74 -7.55 -2.53
C SER A 287 -7.17 -6.16 -2.09
N ASN A 288 -8.48 -5.96 -1.91
CA ASN A 288 -9.02 -4.70 -1.38
C ASN A 288 -8.50 -4.41 0.04
N GLU A 289 -8.08 -5.45 0.78
CA GLU A 289 -7.44 -5.32 2.08
C GLU A 289 -6.00 -4.75 2.01
N HIS A 290 -5.49 -4.51 0.80
CA HIS A 290 -4.14 -4.01 0.49
C HIS A 290 -4.14 -2.90 -0.55
N ASP A 291 -5.25 -2.21 -0.74
CA ASP A 291 -5.34 -1.09 -1.68
C ASP A 291 -4.82 0.22 -1.05
N TYR A 292 -3.57 0.60 -1.37
CA TYR A 292 -2.88 1.76 -0.78
C TYR A 292 -2.53 2.80 -1.85
N SER A 293 -3.19 3.96 -1.79
CA SER A 293 -3.05 5.02 -2.81
C SER A 293 -2.63 6.38 -2.24
N THR A 294 -2.54 6.54 -0.92
CA THR A 294 -2.24 7.86 -0.32
C THR A 294 -0.80 8.24 -0.62
N GLY A 295 0.12 7.29 -0.53
CA GLY A 295 1.53 7.52 -0.83
C GLY A 295 1.76 7.94 -2.28
N LEU A 296 1.11 7.26 -3.24
CA LEU A 296 1.19 7.63 -4.65
C LEU A 296 0.62 9.03 -4.93
N LEU A 297 -0.48 9.40 -4.26
CA LEU A 297 -1.03 10.75 -4.33
C LEU A 297 -0.01 11.78 -3.82
N LEU A 298 0.56 11.54 -2.63
CA LEU A 298 1.54 12.47 -2.04
C LEU A 298 2.81 12.57 -2.87
N HIS A 299 3.29 11.44 -3.41
CA HIS A 299 4.43 11.42 -4.32
C HIS A 299 4.17 12.30 -5.54
N HIS A 300 3.03 12.13 -6.22
CA HIS A 300 2.65 13.00 -7.34
C HIS A 300 2.59 14.48 -6.95
N LEU A 301 2.00 14.82 -5.80
CA LEU A 301 1.89 16.21 -5.36
C LEU A 301 3.25 16.84 -5.03
N LEU A 302 4.21 16.06 -4.55
CA LEU A 302 5.56 16.52 -4.22
C LEU A 302 6.49 16.59 -5.43
N THR A 303 6.35 15.68 -6.40
CA THR A 303 7.31 15.50 -7.50
C THR A 303 6.77 15.87 -8.88
N GLY A 304 5.44 15.93 -9.03
CA GLY A 304 4.78 16.04 -10.32
C GLY A 304 4.79 14.75 -11.14
N ASP A 305 5.16 13.60 -10.56
CA ASP A 305 5.25 12.34 -11.31
C ASP A 305 3.87 11.85 -11.78
N GLU A 306 3.67 11.86 -13.10
CA GLU A 306 2.41 11.45 -13.73
C GLU A 306 2.14 9.93 -13.62
N ARG A 307 3.17 9.10 -13.39
CA ARG A 307 2.97 7.65 -13.19
C ARG A 307 2.31 7.38 -11.86
N SER A 308 2.71 8.09 -10.79
CA SER A 308 2.02 7.99 -9.51
C SER A 308 0.59 8.52 -9.58
N ARG A 309 0.36 9.60 -10.34
CA ARG A 309 -0.99 10.08 -10.64
C ARG A 309 -1.83 9.01 -11.35
N ALA A 310 -1.28 8.38 -12.37
CA ALA A 310 -1.93 7.30 -13.11
C ALA A 310 -2.23 6.10 -12.20
N GLY A 311 -1.29 5.69 -11.36
CA GLY A 311 -1.46 4.60 -10.39
C GLY A 311 -2.60 4.84 -9.40
N VAL A 312 -2.76 6.07 -8.88
CA VAL A 312 -3.93 6.40 -8.03
C VAL A 312 -5.23 6.24 -8.81
N VAL A 313 -5.31 6.74 -10.04
CA VAL A 313 -6.51 6.65 -10.88
C VAL A 313 -6.83 5.19 -11.23
N GLU A 314 -5.80 4.38 -11.49
CA GLU A 314 -5.89 2.97 -11.77
C GLU A 314 -6.51 2.19 -10.58
N LEU A 315 -5.99 2.38 -9.38
CA LEU A 315 -6.50 1.76 -8.16
C LEU A 315 -7.95 2.18 -7.85
N VAL A 316 -8.28 3.46 -8.04
CA VAL A 316 -9.66 3.96 -7.86
C VAL A 316 -10.62 3.30 -8.85
N ASN A 317 -10.22 3.16 -10.11
CA ASN A 317 -11.02 2.49 -11.12
C ASN A 317 -11.15 0.99 -10.83
N TRP A 318 -10.11 0.37 -10.27
CA TRP A 318 -10.16 -1.00 -9.80
C TRP A 318 -11.22 -1.17 -8.68
N VAL A 319 -11.25 -0.28 -7.68
CA VAL A 319 -12.31 -0.29 -6.64
C VAL A 319 -13.71 -0.26 -7.25
N MET A 320 -13.93 0.62 -8.22
CA MET A 320 -15.21 0.73 -8.93
C MET A 320 -15.52 -0.55 -9.73
N ALA A 321 -14.52 -1.12 -10.40
CA ALA A 321 -14.67 -2.27 -11.29
C ALA A 321 -14.86 -3.60 -10.55
N MET A 322 -14.18 -3.79 -9.41
CA MET A 322 -14.31 -5.01 -8.61
C MET A 322 -15.69 -5.11 -7.96
N ASP A 323 -16.30 -3.98 -7.59
CA ASP A 323 -17.63 -3.95 -6.97
C ASP A 323 -18.78 -3.99 -7.98
N ASP A 324 -18.53 -3.66 -9.25
CA ASP A 324 -19.56 -3.63 -10.31
C ASP A 324 -19.98 -5.03 -10.76
N GLY A 325 -21.11 -5.52 -10.24
CA GLY A 325 -21.66 -6.83 -10.60
C GLY A 325 -21.95 -7.01 -12.10
N ARG A 326 -22.09 -5.92 -12.88
CA ARG A 326 -22.28 -6.02 -14.33
C ARG A 326 -21.04 -6.54 -15.06
N ARG A 327 -19.86 -6.46 -14.44
CA ARG A 327 -18.59 -6.94 -15.00
C ARG A 327 -18.32 -8.42 -14.74
N THR A 328 -19.15 -9.07 -13.93
CA THR A 328 -18.96 -10.49 -13.59
C THR A 328 -19.75 -11.41 -14.51
N VAL A 329 -19.45 -12.71 -14.45
CA VAL A 329 -20.24 -13.76 -15.13
C VAL A 329 -21.66 -13.87 -14.56
N PHE A 330 -21.91 -13.40 -13.33
CA PHE A 330 -23.21 -13.47 -12.67
C PHE A 330 -24.19 -12.37 -13.12
N ARG A 331 -23.76 -11.42 -13.97
CA ARG A 331 -24.57 -10.30 -14.49
C ARG A 331 -25.91 -10.70 -15.12
N PHE A 332 -26.02 -11.93 -15.61
CA PHE A 332 -27.25 -12.47 -16.21
C PHE A 332 -28.28 -12.92 -15.16
N LEU A 333 -27.87 -13.08 -13.90
CA LEU A 333 -28.70 -13.54 -12.78
C LEU A 333 -28.94 -12.44 -11.74
N SER A 334 -27.95 -11.61 -11.46
CA SER A 334 -28.09 -10.39 -10.64
C SER A 334 -27.14 -9.30 -11.13
N ARG A 335 -27.56 -8.04 -11.03
CA ARG A 335 -26.71 -6.86 -11.31
C ARG A 335 -26.33 -6.09 -10.04
N ALA A 336 -26.62 -6.66 -8.86
CA ALA A 336 -26.22 -6.08 -7.59
C ALA A 336 -24.69 -5.99 -7.47
N ASP A 337 -24.22 -5.15 -6.54
CA ASP A 337 -22.80 -5.01 -6.24
C ASP A 337 -22.20 -6.34 -5.76
N THR A 338 -20.95 -6.60 -6.12
CA THR A 338 -20.28 -7.87 -5.79
C THR A 338 -19.96 -7.97 -4.30
N GLY A 339 -19.71 -6.83 -3.64
CA GLY A 339 -19.22 -6.75 -2.27
C GLY A 339 -17.69 -6.79 -2.15
N LEU A 340 -16.97 -7.02 -3.25
CA LEU A 340 -15.51 -7.20 -3.24
C LEU A 340 -14.74 -5.96 -2.78
N ALA A 341 -15.29 -4.76 -2.97
CA ALA A 341 -14.70 -3.52 -2.44
C ALA A 341 -14.94 -3.29 -0.94
N SER A 342 -15.62 -4.21 -0.26
CA SER A 342 -16.03 -4.05 1.14
C SER A 342 -15.83 -5.28 2.00
N SER A 343 -15.55 -6.44 1.40
CA SER A 343 -15.29 -7.66 2.14
C SER A 343 -14.03 -7.51 2.99
N THR A 344 -14.04 -8.08 4.19
CA THR A 344 -12.86 -8.20 5.05
C THR A 344 -12.88 -9.55 5.73
N VAL A 345 -11.77 -10.30 5.67
CA VAL A 345 -11.58 -11.67 6.19
C VAL A 345 -12.43 -12.74 5.50
N SER A 346 -13.70 -12.45 5.19
CA SER A 346 -14.60 -13.35 4.48
C SER A 346 -15.39 -12.63 3.39
N PRO A 347 -15.83 -13.35 2.33
CA PRO A 347 -16.66 -12.78 1.26
C PRO A 347 -18.07 -12.35 1.70
N THR A 348 -18.46 -12.61 2.95
CA THR A 348 -19.80 -12.33 3.48
C THR A 348 -19.80 -11.28 4.58
N TYR A 349 -18.63 -10.90 5.10
CA TYR A 349 -18.53 -9.84 6.08
C TYR A 349 -18.26 -8.51 5.40
N HIS A 350 -19.23 -7.61 5.49
CA HIS A 350 -19.18 -6.27 4.93
C HIS A 350 -19.31 -5.19 6.02
N GLY A 351 -18.94 -5.51 7.27
CA GLY A 351 -18.88 -4.52 8.36
C GLY A 351 -17.61 -3.66 8.31
N PRO A 352 -17.31 -2.89 9.36
CA PRO A 352 -16.10 -2.06 9.37
C PRO A 352 -14.86 -2.96 9.44
N GLY A 353 -13.96 -2.79 8.46
CA GLY A 353 -12.72 -3.56 8.33
C GLY A 353 -11.78 -2.93 7.28
N ARG A 354 -10.52 -3.38 7.23
CA ARG A 354 -9.51 -2.78 6.33
C ARG A 354 -9.88 -2.85 4.85
N GLY A 355 -10.60 -3.88 4.40
CA GLY A 355 -10.97 -4.01 2.99
C GLY A 355 -11.88 -2.88 2.51
N ALA A 356 -12.89 -2.52 3.32
CA ALA A 356 -13.73 -1.36 3.06
C ALA A 356 -12.98 -0.05 3.34
N GLY A 357 -12.19 0.00 4.41
CA GLY A 357 -11.40 1.18 4.79
C GLY A 357 -10.44 1.63 3.68
N ASN A 358 -9.63 0.70 3.16
CA ASN A 358 -8.68 0.98 2.08
C ASN A 358 -9.40 1.40 0.79
N SER A 359 -10.48 0.71 0.40
CA SER A 359 -11.29 1.10 -0.76
C SER A 359 -11.86 2.53 -0.63
N ILE A 360 -12.37 2.89 0.55
CA ILE A 360 -12.86 4.26 0.83
C ILE A 360 -11.71 5.27 0.78
N ALA A 361 -10.56 4.97 1.38
CA ALA A 361 -9.39 5.85 1.34
C ALA A 361 -8.93 6.10 -0.10
N THR A 362 -8.89 5.05 -0.92
CA THR A 362 -8.55 5.16 -2.34
C THR A 362 -9.55 6.01 -3.11
N LEU A 363 -10.85 5.82 -2.92
CA LEU A 363 -11.88 6.65 -3.53
C LEU A 363 -11.76 8.14 -3.13
N LEU A 364 -11.42 8.43 -1.87
CA LEU A 364 -11.17 9.80 -1.41
C LEU A 364 -9.93 10.41 -2.06
N ASN A 365 -8.85 9.64 -2.19
CA ASN A 365 -7.64 10.08 -2.87
C ASN A 365 -7.89 10.36 -4.36
N GLY A 366 -8.65 9.49 -5.03
CA GLY A 366 -9.09 9.69 -6.40
C GLY A 366 -9.94 10.95 -6.59
N PHE A 367 -10.89 11.18 -5.69
CA PHE A 367 -11.70 12.40 -5.69
C PHE A 367 -10.83 13.64 -5.50
N ARG A 368 -9.93 13.63 -4.51
CA ARG A 368 -9.01 14.74 -4.25
C ARG A 368 -8.12 15.06 -5.44
N LEU A 369 -7.69 14.04 -6.18
CA LEU A 369 -6.80 14.18 -7.34
C LEU A 369 -7.51 14.67 -8.60
N THR A 370 -8.77 14.29 -8.80
CA THR A 370 -9.47 14.47 -10.08
C THR A 370 -10.69 15.40 -10.02
N GLY A 371 -11.24 15.61 -8.83
CA GLY A 371 -12.54 16.27 -8.63
C GLY A 371 -13.75 15.43 -9.07
N ASP A 372 -13.56 14.18 -9.50
CA ASP A 372 -14.66 13.35 -10.00
C ASP A 372 -15.57 12.86 -8.86
N ARG A 373 -16.76 13.47 -8.81
CA ARG A 373 -17.72 13.23 -7.74
C ARG A 373 -18.16 11.78 -7.60
N ARG A 374 -18.10 11.00 -8.68
CA ARG A 374 -18.48 9.57 -8.67
C ARG A 374 -17.68 8.78 -7.63
N PHE A 375 -16.43 9.17 -7.36
CA PHE A 375 -15.59 8.50 -6.38
C PHE A 375 -16.06 8.79 -4.95
N LEU A 376 -16.39 10.03 -4.63
CA LEU A 376 -16.95 10.39 -3.32
C LEU A 376 -18.33 9.76 -3.11
N ASP A 377 -19.19 9.74 -4.13
CA ASP A 377 -20.50 9.10 -4.06
C ASP A 377 -20.37 7.58 -3.79
N LYS A 378 -19.37 6.92 -4.42
CA LYS A 378 -19.07 5.52 -4.11
C LYS A 378 -18.55 5.34 -2.70
N ALA A 379 -17.66 6.22 -2.22
CA ALA A 379 -17.15 6.17 -0.85
C ALA A 379 -18.30 6.26 0.16
N GLU A 380 -19.24 7.18 -0.04
CA GLU A 380 -20.45 7.32 0.79
C GLU A 380 -21.34 6.08 0.76
N SER A 381 -21.48 5.44 -0.41
CA SER A 381 -22.18 4.16 -0.53
C SER A 381 -21.50 3.04 0.26
N LEU A 382 -20.17 2.98 0.26
CA LEU A 382 -19.43 1.96 1.03
C LEU A 382 -19.50 2.25 2.54
N VAL A 383 -19.43 3.52 2.96
CA VAL A 383 -19.65 3.91 4.37
C VAL A 383 -21.02 3.42 4.84
N ARG A 384 -22.10 3.69 4.10
CA ARG A 384 -23.45 3.23 4.46
C ARG A 384 -23.61 1.71 4.46
N ARG A 385 -22.84 1.01 3.62
CA ARG A 385 -22.82 -0.46 3.59
C ARG A 385 -22.17 -1.04 4.85
N CYS A 386 -21.11 -0.39 5.33
CA CYS A 386 -20.18 -1.01 6.26
C CYS A 386 -20.30 -0.58 7.71
N ILE A 387 -20.94 0.56 8.01
CA ILE A 387 -21.10 1.02 9.38
C ILE A 387 -22.43 1.73 9.57
N HIS A 388 -23.03 1.61 10.74
CA HIS A 388 -24.30 2.25 11.09
C HIS A 388 -24.30 2.83 12.52
N PRO A 389 -24.97 3.97 12.77
CA PRO A 389 -25.10 4.55 14.12
C PRO A 389 -25.91 3.71 15.12
N ALA A 390 -26.45 2.58 14.69
CA ALA A 390 -27.33 1.71 15.47
C ALA A 390 -26.88 0.24 15.39
N ASP A 391 -25.62 -0.01 14.99
CA ASP A 391 -25.06 -1.35 14.97
C ASP A 391 -25.02 -1.98 16.37
N ASP A 392 -25.32 -3.27 16.45
CA ASP A 392 -25.10 -4.08 17.65
C ASP A 392 -23.62 -4.44 17.77
N LEU A 393 -22.86 -3.60 18.47
CA LEU A 393 -21.41 -3.72 18.59
C LEU A 393 -20.97 -4.95 19.39
N GLN A 394 -21.80 -5.40 20.36
CA GLN A 394 -21.53 -6.64 21.08
C GLN A 394 -21.78 -7.85 20.18
N GLY A 395 -22.92 -7.87 19.48
CA GLY A 395 -23.25 -8.93 18.51
C GLY A 395 -22.27 -9.04 17.35
N ASN A 396 -21.63 -7.93 16.97
CA ASN A 396 -20.62 -7.88 15.91
C ASN A 396 -19.26 -8.51 16.28
N GLY A 397 -19.02 -8.78 17.58
CA GLY A 397 -17.84 -9.48 18.06
C GLY A 397 -16.53 -8.73 17.82
N LEU A 398 -16.52 -7.40 17.97
CA LEU A 398 -15.35 -6.55 17.64
C LEU A 398 -14.07 -6.88 18.43
N LEU A 399 -14.18 -7.56 19.57
CA LEU A 399 -13.04 -8.02 20.39
C LEU A 399 -12.41 -9.35 19.91
N ASP A 400 -12.97 -9.99 18.86
CA ASP A 400 -12.28 -11.08 18.14
C ASP A 400 -11.10 -10.46 17.37
N ALA A 401 -9.96 -10.30 18.06
CA ALA A 401 -8.80 -9.57 17.56
C ALA A 401 -8.38 -10.11 16.19
N GLU A 402 -8.26 -11.42 16.01
CA GLU A 402 -7.84 -12.04 14.74
C GLU A 402 -8.72 -11.66 13.55
N ARG A 403 -10.05 -11.69 13.73
CA ARG A 403 -10.98 -11.47 12.61
C ARG A 403 -11.47 -10.04 12.48
N ARG A 404 -11.39 -9.25 13.55
CA ARG A 404 -12.05 -7.94 13.64
C ARG A 404 -11.13 -6.78 13.91
N TRP A 405 -9.86 -6.96 14.30
CA TRP A 405 -8.96 -5.85 14.68
C TRP A 405 -8.97 -4.67 13.69
N SER A 406 -9.09 -4.97 12.39
CA SER A 406 -9.01 -3.99 11.31
C SER A 406 -10.23 -3.06 11.21
N TYR A 407 -11.25 -3.21 12.06
CA TYR A 407 -12.31 -2.20 12.20
C TYR A 407 -11.73 -0.83 12.62
N THR A 408 -10.59 -0.83 13.34
CA THR A 408 -9.85 0.39 13.70
C THR A 408 -9.31 1.12 12.46
N VAL A 409 -8.78 0.38 11.46
CA VAL A 409 -8.35 0.94 10.17
C VAL A 409 -9.53 1.65 9.48
N PHE A 410 -10.71 1.02 9.49
CA PHE A 410 -11.91 1.63 8.93
C PHE A 410 -12.29 2.93 9.66
N LEU A 411 -12.23 2.96 10.99
CA LEU A 411 -12.58 4.16 11.76
C LEU A 411 -11.58 5.31 11.55
N GLN A 412 -10.29 5.04 11.37
CA GLN A 412 -9.32 6.06 10.96
C GLN A 412 -9.69 6.66 9.59
N VAL A 413 -10.06 5.82 8.62
CA VAL A 413 -10.51 6.28 7.30
C VAL A 413 -11.85 7.05 7.40
N LEU A 414 -12.76 6.64 8.28
CA LEU A 414 -13.99 7.38 8.54
C LEU A 414 -13.70 8.80 9.08
N GLY A 415 -12.68 8.94 9.93
CA GLY A 415 -12.14 10.24 10.35
C GLY A 415 -11.62 11.07 9.17
N LYS A 416 -10.86 10.46 8.25
CA LYS A 416 -10.39 11.10 7.01
C LYS A 416 -11.53 11.53 6.08
N TYR A 417 -12.58 10.71 5.95
CA TYR A 417 -13.80 11.05 5.22
C TYR A 417 -14.47 12.29 5.80
N LEU A 418 -14.68 12.33 7.13
CA LEU A 418 -15.26 13.49 7.80
C LEU A 418 -14.41 14.74 7.59
N GLN A 419 -13.08 14.63 7.73
CA GLN A 419 -12.18 15.74 7.47
C GLN A 419 -12.28 16.25 6.01
N ALA A 420 -12.37 15.35 5.03
CA ALA A 420 -12.54 15.72 3.63
C ALA A 420 -13.86 16.47 3.39
N LYS A 421 -14.97 16.00 3.96
CA LYS A 421 -16.28 16.67 3.88
C LYS A 421 -16.26 18.05 4.56
N THR A 422 -15.59 18.18 5.71
CA THR A 422 -15.39 19.47 6.38
C THR A 422 -14.65 20.46 5.49
N VAL A 423 -13.57 20.04 4.81
CA VAL A 423 -12.82 20.88 3.87
C VAL A 423 -13.67 21.32 2.67
N LEU A 424 -14.57 20.46 2.20
CA LEU A 424 -15.53 20.80 1.14
C LEU A 424 -16.68 21.70 1.61
N GLY A 425 -16.86 21.88 2.93
CA GLY A 425 -18.02 22.55 3.49
C GLY A 425 -19.32 21.73 3.41
N GLU A 426 -19.22 20.41 3.20
CA GLU A 426 -20.36 19.52 2.99
C GLU A 426 -20.80 18.83 4.28
N ILE A 427 -21.41 19.60 5.18
CA ILE A 427 -21.98 19.06 6.42
C ILE A 427 -23.41 18.59 6.17
N ASP A 428 -23.54 17.52 5.39
CA ASP A 428 -24.83 16.96 4.96
C ASP A 428 -25.26 15.73 5.78
N SER A 429 -26.31 15.04 5.32
CA SER A 429 -26.81 13.83 5.99
C SER A 429 -25.83 12.65 5.94
N HIS A 430 -24.94 12.59 4.94
CA HIS A 430 -23.90 11.55 4.87
C HIS A 430 -22.79 11.83 5.87
N TYR A 431 -22.40 13.10 6.03
CA TYR A 431 -21.52 13.55 7.10
C TYR A 431 -22.09 13.22 8.49
N ALA A 432 -23.33 13.65 8.75
CA ALA A 432 -23.99 13.42 10.03
C ALA A 432 -24.11 11.93 10.37
N TYR A 433 -24.41 11.10 9.36
CA TYR A 433 -24.43 9.64 9.50
C TYR A 433 -23.05 9.06 9.88
N ALA A 434 -22.01 9.41 9.14
CA ALA A 434 -20.64 8.94 9.42
C ALA A 434 -20.16 9.37 10.80
N ARG A 435 -20.43 10.63 11.19
CA ARG A 435 -20.12 11.16 12.51
C ARG A 435 -20.84 10.41 13.61
N ALA A 436 -22.15 10.19 13.47
CA ALA A 436 -22.93 9.45 14.45
C ALA A 436 -22.42 8.00 14.62
N SER A 437 -22.04 7.34 13.53
CA SER A 437 -21.39 6.03 13.55
C SER A 437 -20.06 6.06 14.28
N LEU A 438 -19.18 7.03 13.97
CA LEU A 438 -17.88 7.18 14.63
C LEU A 438 -18.04 7.38 16.15
N LEU A 439 -18.98 8.23 16.58
CA LEU A 439 -19.27 8.46 18.00
C LEU A 439 -19.80 7.20 18.69
N HIS A 440 -20.73 6.45 18.06
CA HIS A 440 -21.27 5.19 18.59
C HIS A 440 -20.16 4.18 18.85
N TYR A 441 -19.28 3.97 17.87
CA TYR A 441 -18.13 3.07 18.00
C TYR A 441 -17.12 3.58 19.02
N GLY A 442 -16.76 4.87 18.99
CA GLY A 442 -15.81 5.46 19.93
C GLY A 442 -16.24 5.32 21.40
N ARG A 443 -17.54 5.52 21.68
CA ARG A 443 -18.11 5.31 23.03
C ARG A 443 -18.01 3.87 23.49
N TRP A 444 -18.31 2.92 22.60
CA TRP A 444 -18.17 1.50 22.91
C TRP A 444 -16.70 1.12 23.12
N MET A 445 -15.79 1.61 22.28
CA MET A 445 -14.35 1.38 22.41
C MET A 445 -13.83 1.89 23.75
N ALA A 446 -14.27 3.07 24.20
CA ALA A 446 -13.81 3.65 25.46
C ALA A 446 -14.02 2.72 26.67
N VAL A 447 -15.07 1.89 26.62
CA VAL A 447 -15.43 0.94 27.68
C VAL A 447 -14.84 -0.46 27.46
N ASN A 448 -14.74 -0.92 26.21
CA ASN A 448 -14.48 -2.34 25.91
C ASN A 448 -13.06 -2.62 25.38
N GLU A 449 -12.38 -1.64 24.78
CA GLU A 449 -11.07 -1.85 24.18
C GLU A 449 -9.96 -1.92 25.23
N TYR A 450 -8.94 -2.73 24.92
CA TYR A 450 -7.73 -2.92 25.74
C TYR A 450 -6.52 -3.16 24.81
N PRO A 451 -5.28 -2.92 25.28
CA PRO A 451 -4.07 -3.21 24.49
C PRO A 451 -4.00 -4.69 24.14
N TYR A 452 -3.75 -5.02 22.88
CA TYR A 452 -3.90 -6.40 22.38
C TYR A 452 -3.05 -7.42 23.15
N LEU A 453 -1.82 -7.04 23.52
CA LEU A 453 -0.88 -7.91 24.23
C LEU A 453 -1.22 -8.11 25.72
N GLU A 454 -2.30 -7.53 26.24
CA GLU A 454 -2.84 -7.90 27.56
C GLU A 454 -3.63 -9.22 27.51
N ARG A 455 -4.05 -9.65 26.31
CA ARG A 455 -4.71 -10.95 26.07
C ARG A 455 -4.02 -11.73 24.94
N PRO A 456 -2.73 -12.10 25.13
CA PRO A 456 -1.97 -12.81 24.10
C PRO A 456 -2.53 -14.21 23.82
N ASP A 457 -3.33 -14.77 24.74
CA ASP A 457 -4.04 -16.04 24.60
C ASP A 457 -5.07 -16.06 23.46
N LEU A 458 -5.50 -14.88 22.99
CA LEU A 458 -6.46 -14.72 21.89
C LEU A 458 -5.80 -14.52 20.52
N LEU A 459 -4.47 -14.43 20.48
CA LEU A 459 -3.72 -14.10 19.28
C LEU A 459 -3.00 -15.34 18.74
N GLU A 460 -3.04 -15.52 17.42
CA GLU A 460 -2.27 -16.55 16.72
C GLU A 460 -0.77 -16.27 16.87
N TYR A 461 -0.38 -15.00 16.75
CA TYR A 461 1.00 -14.53 16.90
C TYR A 461 1.07 -13.28 17.79
N PRO A 462 1.30 -13.41 19.10
CA PRO A 462 1.40 -12.27 20.03
C PRO A 462 2.76 -11.57 19.91
N ASN A 463 2.93 -10.75 18.87
CA ASN A 463 4.17 -10.03 18.57
C ASN A 463 4.00 -8.50 18.61
N GLU A 464 5.09 -7.77 18.36
CA GLU A 464 5.15 -6.31 18.36
C GLU A 464 4.23 -5.62 17.35
N THR A 465 3.79 -6.32 16.29
CA THR A 465 2.81 -5.76 15.33
C THR A 465 1.53 -5.37 16.05
N TRP A 466 1.08 -6.18 17.02
CA TRP A 466 -0.13 -5.87 17.79
C TRP A 466 0.03 -4.61 18.64
N ALA A 467 1.20 -4.43 19.26
CA ALA A 467 1.51 -3.18 19.97
C ALA A 467 1.52 -1.98 19.02
N ALA A 468 2.02 -2.12 17.79
CA ALA A 468 1.94 -1.06 16.78
C ALA A 468 0.50 -0.77 16.35
N GLN A 469 -0.37 -1.77 16.21
CA GLN A 469 -1.78 -1.54 15.87
C GLN A 469 -2.54 -0.76 16.95
N ASP A 470 -2.15 -0.86 18.23
CA ASP A 470 -2.78 -0.10 19.31
C ASP A 470 -2.68 1.43 19.13
N ILE A 471 -1.69 1.94 18.37
CA ILE A 471 -1.61 3.38 18.06
C ILE A 471 -2.83 3.89 17.28
N ARG A 472 -3.45 3.03 16.47
CA ARG A 472 -4.67 3.38 15.72
C ARG A 472 -5.84 3.69 16.65
N LYS A 473 -5.92 2.98 17.79
CA LYS A 473 -6.93 3.26 18.83
C LYS A 473 -6.72 4.66 19.40
N ALA A 474 -5.46 5.05 19.63
CA ALA A 474 -5.13 6.38 20.12
C ALA A 474 -5.61 7.50 19.19
N GLU A 475 -5.39 7.36 17.87
CA GLU A 475 -5.89 8.30 16.86
C GLU A 475 -7.41 8.35 16.78
N ILE A 476 -8.08 7.19 16.81
CA ILE A 476 -9.54 7.11 16.77
C ILE A 476 -10.12 7.87 17.95
N PHE A 477 -9.61 7.64 19.16
CA PHE A 477 -10.06 8.39 20.35
C PHE A 477 -9.79 9.88 20.25
N ALA A 478 -8.63 10.29 19.73
CA ALA A 478 -8.32 11.71 19.52
C ALA A 478 -9.26 12.34 18.47
N THR A 479 -9.62 11.58 17.43
CA THR A 479 -10.59 12.00 16.40
C THR A 479 -12.00 12.13 16.97
N VAL A 480 -12.45 11.14 17.75
CA VAL A 480 -13.76 11.17 18.44
C VAL A 480 -13.84 12.37 19.38
N ALA A 481 -12.77 12.68 20.11
CA ALA A 481 -12.70 13.82 21.02
C ALA A 481 -12.97 15.17 20.33
N ARG A 482 -12.71 15.30 19.02
CA ARG A 482 -13.03 16.51 18.26
C ARG A 482 -14.53 16.75 18.13
N TYR A 483 -15.34 15.70 18.20
CA TYR A 483 -16.79 15.75 18.01
C TYR A 483 -17.58 15.66 19.32
N THR A 484 -16.90 15.63 20.47
CA THR A 484 -17.50 15.53 21.80
C THR A 484 -17.12 16.74 22.66
N ALA A 485 -17.82 16.92 23.79
CA ALA A 485 -17.59 18.03 24.71
C ALA A 485 -17.66 17.56 26.17
N GLY A 486 -17.18 18.41 27.09
CA GLY A 486 -17.21 18.14 28.54
C GLY A 486 -16.49 16.84 28.92
N GLY A 487 -17.05 16.12 29.90
CA GLY A 487 -16.45 14.89 30.42
C GLY A 487 -16.30 13.77 29.39
N GLU A 488 -17.15 13.73 28.35
CA GLU A 488 -16.98 12.76 27.26
C GLU A 488 -15.69 13.04 26.47
N ARG A 489 -15.40 14.31 26.17
CA ARG A 489 -14.16 14.71 25.50
C ARG A 489 -12.93 14.36 26.33
N GLU A 490 -12.99 14.65 27.64
CA GLU A 490 -11.90 14.34 28.57
C GLU A 490 -11.59 12.84 28.61
N LEU A 491 -12.63 12.00 28.67
CA LEU A 491 -12.50 10.54 28.61
C LEU A 491 -11.84 10.09 27.30
N MET A 492 -12.29 10.60 26.15
CA MET A 492 -11.69 10.21 24.86
C MET A 492 -10.21 10.62 24.78
N LEU A 493 -9.85 11.81 25.26
CA LEU A 493 -8.44 12.23 25.30
C LEU A 493 -7.60 11.41 26.28
N GLU A 494 -8.16 11.01 27.43
CA GLU A 494 -7.51 10.10 28.36
C GLU A 494 -7.23 8.74 27.70
N ARG A 495 -8.24 8.15 27.06
CA ARG A 495 -8.09 6.87 26.33
C ARG A 495 -7.10 6.99 25.18
N SER A 496 -7.09 8.11 24.47
CA SER A 496 -6.11 8.39 23.41
C SER A 496 -4.68 8.35 23.94
N ARG A 497 -4.39 9.09 25.02
CA ARG A 497 -3.06 9.09 25.67
C ARG A 497 -2.68 7.70 26.18
N PHE A 498 -3.61 7.01 26.83
CA PHE A 498 -3.39 5.65 27.33
C PHE A 498 -2.93 4.70 26.22
N PHE A 499 -3.63 4.62 25.09
CA PHE A 499 -3.25 3.72 24.00
C PHE A 499 -1.96 4.16 23.30
N PHE A 500 -1.71 5.46 23.19
CA PHE A 500 -0.45 5.97 22.65
C PHE A 500 0.73 5.53 23.52
N ASP A 501 0.68 5.83 24.82
CA ASP A 501 1.76 5.51 25.76
C ASP A 501 1.98 3.99 25.85
N ARG A 502 0.91 3.19 25.86
CA ARG A 502 1.00 1.73 25.87
C ARG A 502 1.61 1.18 24.57
N SER A 503 1.18 1.66 23.41
CA SER A 503 1.76 1.26 22.12
C SER A 503 3.26 1.53 22.08
N ILE A 504 3.68 2.77 22.39
CA ILE A 504 5.08 3.18 22.33
C ILE A 504 5.93 2.47 23.39
N SER A 505 5.49 2.43 24.65
CA SER A 505 6.27 1.79 25.72
C SER A 505 6.42 0.28 25.51
N THR A 506 5.38 -0.40 25.02
CA THR A 506 5.47 -1.82 24.68
C THR A 506 6.42 -2.03 23.52
N LEU A 507 6.28 -1.29 22.42
CA LEU A 507 7.19 -1.41 21.27
C LEU A 507 8.66 -1.17 21.64
N THR A 508 8.95 -0.11 22.39
CA THR A 508 10.32 0.19 22.83
C THR A 508 10.95 -0.96 23.63
N ALA A 509 10.15 -1.73 24.36
CA ALA A 509 10.62 -2.88 25.13
C ALA A 509 10.88 -4.14 24.29
N HIS A 510 10.41 -4.21 23.03
CA HIS A 510 10.69 -5.33 22.13
C HIS A 510 12.05 -5.18 21.45
N ASP A 511 12.79 -6.29 21.34
CA ASP A 511 14.03 -6.36 20.54
C ASP A 511 13.73 -6.27 19.03
N THR A 512 12.55 -6.74 18.62
CA THR A 512 12.04 -6.76 17.24
C THR A 512 11.35 -5.45 16.82
N ARG A 513 11.48 -4.37 17.60
CA ARG A 513 10.79 -3.09 17.36
C ARG A 513 11.11 -2.42 16.02
N THR A 514 12.26 -2.75 15.42
CA THR A 514 12.75 -2.22 14.16
C THR A 514 12.36 -3.06 12.94
N LEU A 515 11.55 -4.11 13.11
CA LEU A 515 11.00 -4.87 11.98
C LEU A 515 10.14 -3.98 11.07
N ALA A 516 10.05 -4.32 9.79
CA ALA A 516 9.41 -3.45 8.80
C ALA A 516 7.93 -3.17 9.09
N ARG A 517 7.19 -4.18 9.54
CA ARG A 517 5.75 -4.07 9.79
C ARG A 517 5.38 -3.08 10.91
N PRO A 518 5.92 -3.17 12.14
CA PRO A 518 5.60 -2.18 13.17
C PRO A 518 6.02 -0.76 12.77
N ILE A 519 7.19 -0.61 12.12
CA ILE A 519 7.66 0.69 11.65
C ILE A 519 6.73 1.30 10.59
N ALA A 520 6.28 0.52 9.60
CA ALA A 520 5.34 1.01 8.58
C ALA A 520 4.00 1.49 9.19
N ILE A 521 3.53 0.83 10.24
CA ILE A 521 2.32 1.26 10.98
C ILE A 521 2.57 2.61 11.68
N LEU A 522 3.71 2.79 12.36
CA LEU A 522 4.06 4.05 13.02
C LEU A 522 4.40 5.19 12.05
N LEU A 523 4.87 4.87 10.84
CA LEU A 523 5.10 5.87 9.81
C LEU A 523 3.79 6.48 9.32
N SER A 524 2.76 5.65 9.18
CA SER A 524 1.43 6.06 8.71
C SER A 524 0.50 6.54 9.82
N SER A 525 0.85 6.30 11.10
CA SER A 525 0.00 6.59 12.26
C SER A 525 0.81 7.19 13.43
N GLY A 526 0.23 8.12 14.20
CA GLY A 526 0.79 8.69 15.42
C GLY A 526 1.19 10.16 15.29
N HIS A 527 1.59 10.59 14.09
CA HIS A 527 2.11 11.93 13.82
C HIS A 527 1.08 13.06 13.97
N ASP A 528 -0.21 12.76 13.88
CA ASP A 528 -1.32 13.73 13.97
C ASP A 528 -1.93 13.82 15.38
N ILE A 529 -1.63 12.86 16.28
CA ILE A 529 -2.25 12.72 17.60
C ILE A 529 -2.08 13.99 18.43
N ALA A 530 -0.87 14.57 18.45
CA ALA A 530 -0.61 15.80 19.21
C ALA A 530 -1.53 16.96 18.77
N LYS A 531 -1.78 17.09 17.47
CA LYS A 531 -2.69 18.10 16.91
C LYS A 531 -4.14 17.76 17.21
N LEU A 532 -4.53 16.50 17.07
CA LEU A 532 -5.88 16.00 17.39
C LEU A 532 -6.24 16.24 18.86
N GLN A 533 -5.28 16.07 19.78
CA GLN A 533 -5.49 16.25 21.22
C GLN A 533 -5.52 17.72 21.69
N SER A 534 -5.15 18.68 20.83
CA SER A 534 -5.11 20.10 21.18
C SER A 534 -6.50 20.67 21.52
N ALA A 535 -6.57 21.75 22.31
CA ALA A 535 -7.85 22.36 22.69
C ALA A 535 -8.62 22.94 21.49
N ASP A 536 -7.87 23.45 20.50
CA ASP A 536 -8.40 24.10 19.30
C ASP A 536 -8.97 23.10 18.26
N SER A 537 -8.90 21.78 18.53
CA SER A 537 -9.32 20.75 17.58
C SER A 537 -10.83 20.44 17.60
N THR A 538 -11.57 21.01 18.55
CA THR A 538 -13.02 20.77 18.74
C THR A 538 -13.82 21.31 17.56
N ILE A 539 -14.73 20.50 17.03
CA ILE A 539 -15.60 20.82 15.90
C ILE A 539 -17.04 20.96 16.42
N ASP A 540 -17.60 22.17 16.29
CA ASP A 540 -19.04 22.36 16.24
C ASP A 540 -19.47 22.35 14.77
N ASP A 541 -19.93 21.20 14.29
CA ASP A 541 -20.24 21.02 12.88
C ASP A 541 -21.65 21.50 12.49
N GLY A 542 -22.54 21.75 13.45
CA GLY A 542 -23.95 22.08 13.16
C GLY A 542 -24.66 21.00 12.32
N SER A 543 -24.19 19.75 12.38
CA SER A 543 -24.69 18.67 11.52
C SER A 543 -26.18 18.44 11.70
N PRO A 544 -26.91 18.16 10.59
CA PRO A 544 -28.36 18.00 10.64
C PRO A 544 -28.75 16.76 11.46
N ALA A 545 -29.94 16.80 12.06
CA ALA A 545 -30.56 15.60 12.60
C ALA A 545 -30.81 14.59 11.47
N ILE A 546 -30.46 13.33 11.72
CA ILE A 546 -30.64 12.23 10.76
C ILE A 546 -31.76 11.30 11.23
N GLU A 547 -32.63 10.91 10.30
CA GLU A 547 -33.58 9.83 10.52
C GLU A 547 -32.86 8.48 10.36
N LEU A 548 -32.72 7.74 11.45
CA LEU A 548 -32.05 6.44 11.45
C LEU A 548 -33.05 5.35 11.05
N ARG A 549 -32.81 4.74 9.89
CA ARG A 549 -33.44 3.47 9.53
C ARG A 549 -32.71 2.32 10.23
N PRO A 550 -33.33 1.14 10.40
CA PRO A 550 -32.60 -0.03 10.88
C PRO A 550 -31.41 -0.37 9.96
N PRO A 551 -30.29 -0.88 10.51
CA PRO A 551 -29.17 -1.36 9.70
C PRO A 551 -29.64 -2.37 8.65
N ALA A 552 -29.22 -2.18 7.40
CA ALA A 552 -29.54 -3.09 6.30
C ALA A 552 -28.39 -4.08 6.09
N VAL A 553 -28.71 -5.37 6.03
CA VAL A 553 -27.72 -6.40 5.71
C VAL A 553 -27.44 -6.38 4.22
N PHE A 554 -26.17 -6.13 3.85
CA PHE A 554 -25.73 -6.23 2.47
C PHE A 554 -25.71 -7.69 2.00
N VAL A 555 -26.25 -7.94 0.81
CA VAL A 555 -26.26 -9.26 0.18
C VAL A 555 -25.40 -9.23 -1.09
N PRO A 556 -24.23 -9.90 -1.10
CA PRO A 556 -23.36 -9.98 -2.27
C PRO A 556 -24.07 -10.53 -3.52
N GLN A 557 -23.70 -10.01 -4.69
CA GLN A 557 -24.21 -10.47 -6.00
C GLN A 557 -24.22 -11.99 -6.13
N LYS A 558 -23.16 -12.68 -5.69
CA LYS A 558 -23.06 -14.15 -5.81
C LYS A 558 -24.19 -14.86 -5.07
N ILE A 559 -24.56 -14.38 -3.88
CA ILE A 559 -25.65 -14.98 -3.08
C ILE A 559 -26.99 -14.75 -3.80
N GLU A 560 -27.23 -13.54 -4.30
CA GLU A 560 -28.44 -13.26 -5.06
C GLU A 560 -28.53 -14.05 -6.36
N ALA A 561 -27.41 -14.17 -7.08
CA ALA A 561 -27.34 -14.90 -8.34
C ALA A 561 -27.68 -16.38 -8.14
N VAL A 562 -27.15 -17.00 -7.08
CA VAL A 562 -27.49 -18.39 -6.71
C VAL A 562 -28.98 -18.51 -6.38
N ARG A 563 -29.54 -17.59 -5.58
CA ARG A 563 -30.97 -17.56 -5.26
C ARG A 563 -31.83 -17.45 -6.53
N ASN A 564 -31.50 -16.54 -7.43
CA ASN A 564 -32.24 -16.32 -8.66
C ASN A 564 -32.12 -17.51 -9.62
N PHE A 565 -30.95 -18.16 -9.71
CA PHE A 565 -30.76 -19.39 -10.48
C PHE A 565 -31.64 -20.54 -9.96
N LEU A 566 -31.71 -20.73 -8.64
CA LEU A 566 -32.56 -21.75 -8.03
C LEU A 566 -34.05 -21.49 -8.32
N LEU A 567 -34.50 -20.23 -8.24
CA LEU A 567 -35.88 -19.85 -8.57
C LEU A 567 -36.21 -20.10 -10.05
N LEU A 568 -35.31 -19.72 -10.97
CA LEU A 568 -35.47 -19.98 -12.40
C LEU A 568 -35.52 -21.48 -12.71
N SER A 569 -34.66 -22.27 -12.05
CA SER A 569 -34.62 -23.72 -12.22
C SER A 569 -35.90 -24.38 -11.72
N ALA A 570 -36.43 -23.93 -10.57
CA ALA A 570 -37.71 -24.41 -10.03
C ALA A 570 -38.89 -24.05 -10.96
N PHE A 571 -38.91 -22.83 -11.50
CA PHE A 571 -39.94 -22.42 -12.45
C PHE A 571 -39.86 -23.23 -13.77
N ALA A 572 -38.67 -23.45 -14.30
CA ALA A 572 -38.46 -24.27 -15.49
C ALA A 572 -38.92 -25.73 -15.27
N ALA A 573 -38.62 -26.31 -14.11
CA ALA A 573 -39.09 -27.64 -13.74
C ALA A 573 -40.63 -27.72 -13.66
N LEU A 574 -41.28 -26.72 -13.06
CA LEU A 574 -42.74 -26.64 -13.01
C LEU A 574 -43.36 -26.52 -14.41
N MET A 575 -42.77 -25.70 -15.29
CA MET A 575 -43.21 -25.57 -16.68
C MET A 575 -43.04 -26.86 -17.47
N LEU A 576 -41.95 -27.61 -17.25
CA LEU A 576 -41.75 -28.92 -17.86
C LEU A 576 -42.79 -29.94 -17.39
N VAL A 577 -43.09 -29.97 -16.08
CA VAL A 577 -44.15 -30.84 -15.53
C VAL A 577 -45.51 -30.48 -16.10
N ALA A 578 -45.83 -29.18 -16.21
CA ALA A 578 -47.08 -28.71 -16.81
C ALA A 578 -47.18 -29.10 -18.29
N LEU A 579 -46.08 -28.96 -19.05
CA LEU A 579 -46.02 -29.36 -20.46
C LEU A 579 -46.19 -30.87 -20.65
N VAL A 580 -45.48 -31.69 -19.85
CA VAL A 580 -45.62 -33.16 -19.88
C VAL A 580 -47.05 -33.56 -19.51
N SER A 581 -47.63 -32.96 -18.47
CA SER A 581 -49.02 -33.21 -18.06
C SER A 581 -50.00 -32.83 -19.17
N TYR A 582 -49.77 -31.71 -19.87
CA TYR A 582 -50.57 -31.29 -21.02
C TYR A 582 -50.48 -32.27 -22.19
N ILE A 583 -49.27 -32.72 -22.54
CA ILE A 583 -49.03 -33.69 -23.61
C ILE A 583 -49.71 -35.04 -23.28
N VAL A 584 -49.53 -35.54 -22.05
CA VAL A 584 -50.16 -36.79 -21.58
C VAL A 584 -51.69 -36.66 -21.60
N ALA A 585 -52.25 -35.56 -21.09
CA ALA A 585 -53.68 -35.31 -21.12
C ALA A 585 -54.25 -35.21 -22.54
N ARG A 586 -53.47 -34.75 -23.51
CA ARG A 586 -53.85 -34.74 -24.93
C ARG A 586 -53.76 -36.11 -25.59
N TYR A 587 -52.85 -36.97 -25.16
CA TYR A 587 -52.66 -38.31 -25.73
C TYR A 587 -53.69 -39.33 -25.19
N LEU A 588 -54.26 -39.05 -24.00
CA LEU A 588 -55.31 -39.85 -23.36
C LEU A 588 -56.74 -39.45 -23.75
N ARG A 589 -56.91 -38.40 -24.56
CA ARG A 589 -58.18 -37.99 -25.18
C ARG A 589 -58.15 -38.38 -26.65
#